data_AF-A0A0P1FK85-F1
#
_entry.id   AF-A0A0P1FK85-F1
#
_cell.length_a   1.000
_cell.length_b   1.000
_cell.length_c   1.000
_cell.angle_alpha   90.00
_cell.angle_beta   90.00
_cell.angle_gamma   90.00
#
_symmetry.space_group_name_H-M   'P 1'
#
loop_
_entity.id
_entity.type
_entity.pdbx_description
1 polymer ?
#
loop_
_entity_poly.entity_id
_entity_poly.type
_entity_poly.pdbx_seq_one_letter_code
_entity_poly.pdbx_strand_id
1 'polypeptide(L)'
;MTLQFYDQNLSPEKLATYQGYSLQVFTSGRIKLSFHHSHTDRVEYYADRPKRHREAYARQVTRSATGMPDHYALTEQVLSTCPYSLTYRVHLKRDNNATADNAHVIVDTETDLCHVILSGLHHQWVLPSAVCQALLERSGPRKGAAACFNEYLKAYDHDWQDATFGLTDYREGYRTPGKARANYVTDPSSEDDALMF
;
A
#
# COMPACT_ATOMS: atom_id res chain seq x y z
N MET A 1 6.89 28.67 -4.73
CA MET A 1 7.31 28.14 -3.42
C MET A 1 7.24 26.64 -3.50
N THR A 2 8.32 25.92 -3.19
CA THR A 2 8.30 24.45 -3.15
C THR A 2 7.77 24.02 -1.78
N LEU A 3 6.64 23.32 -1.76
CA LEU A 3 6.09 22.76 -0.52
C LEU A 3 7.00 21.64 -0.03
N GLN A 4 7.73 21.86 1.07
CA GLN A 4 8.83 21.00 1.52
C GLN A 4 8.47 19.50 1.68
N PHE A 5 7.23 19.20 2.02
CA PHE A 5 6.74 17.83 2.23
C PHE A 5 5.78 17.34 1.13
N TYR A 6 5.63 18.12 0.06
CA TYR A 6 4.90 17.69 -1.13
C TYR A 6 5.82 16.85 -2.00
N ASP A 7 5.46 15.59 -2.22
CA ASP A 7 6.21 14.72 -3.14
C ASP A 7 5.67 14.85 -4.56
N GLN A 8 6.53 15.35 -5.47
CA GLN A 8 6.21 15.53 -6.88
C GLN A 8 5.92 14.22 -7.61
N ASN A 9 6.42 13.08 -7.10
CA ASN A 9 6.10 11.78 -7.67
C ASN A 9 4.63 11.37 -7.48
N LEU A 10 3.92 12.05 -6.58
CA LEU A 10 2.52 11.80 -6.24
C LEU A 10 1.61 12.97 -6.64
N SER A 11 2.09 13.90 -7.48
CA SER A 11 1.24 14.93 -8.08
C SER A 11 0.27 14.31 -9.09
N PRO A 12 -0.91 14.90 -9.33
CA PRO A 12 -1.85 14.38 -10.33
C PRO A 12 -1.21 14.18 -11.72
N GLU A 13 -0.40 15.14 -12.17
CA GLU A 13 0.28 15.08 -13.47
C GLU A 13 1.26 13.92 -13.52
N LYS A 14 1.99 13.67 -12.42
CA LYS A 14 2.96 12.59 -12.36
C LYS A 14 2.29 11.24 -12.20
N LEU A 15 1.20 11.16 -11.43
CA LEU A 15 0.39 9.96 -11.28
C LEU A 15 -0.10 9.46 -12.64
N ALA A 16 -0.63 10.36 -13.47
CA ALA A 16 -1.08 10.08 -14.84
C ALA A 16 0.00 9.49 -15.77
N THR A 17 1.29 9.59 -15.42
CA THR A 17 2.39 9.00 -16.21
C THR A 17 2.71 7.55 -15.85
N TYR A 18 2.23 7.04 -14.71
CA TYR A 18 2.47 5.64 -14.34
C TYR A 18 1.50 4.71 -15.07
N GLN A 19 1.96 3.49 -15.37
CA GLN A 19 1.16 2.42 -15.97
C GLN A 19 0.16 1.80 -14.99
N GLY A 20 0.23 2.17 -13.70
CA GLY A 20 -0.55 1.60 -12.62
C GLY A 20 0.24 1.59 -11.31
N TYR A 21 -0.37 1.03 -10.26
CA TYR A 21 0.34 0.80 -9.00
C TYR A 21 -0.06 -0.50 -8.31
N SER A 22 0.85 -1.03 -7.49
CA SER A 22 0.57 -2.17 -6.62
C SER A 22 0.35 -1.73 -5.18
N LEU A 23 -0.68 -2.31 -4.54
CA LEU A 23 -0.88 -2.26 -3.10
C LEU A 23 -0.42 -3.58 -2.48
N GLN A 24 0.60 -3.51 -1.62
CA GLN A 24 1.15 -4.67 -0.94
C GLN A 24 1.02 -4.53 0.57
N VAL A 25 0.46 -5.55 1.22
CA VAL A 25 0.34 -5.59 2.69
C VAL A 25 1.26 -6.66 3.25
N PHE A 26 1.95 -6.33 4.34
CA PHE A 26 2.86 -7.22 5.04
C PHE A 26 2.36 -7.50 6.45
N THR A 27 2.58 -8.73 6.92
CA THR A 27 2.29 -9.15 8.30
C THR A 27 3.06 -8.36 9.36
N SER A 28 4.09 -7.60 8.98
CA SER A 28 4.75 -6.62 9.87
C SER A 28 3.88 -5.39 10.18
N GLY A 29 2.66 -5.31 9.64
CA GLY A 29 1.78 -4.15 9.77
C GLY A 29 2.15 -2.99 8.86
N ARG A 30 2.89 -3.23 7.77
CA ARG A 30 3.26 -2.20 6.79
C ARG A 30 2.52 -2.40 5.49
N ILE A 31 2.28 -1.29 4.81
CA ILE A 31 1.77 -1.28 3.45
C ILE A 31 2.87 -0.70 2.55
N LYS A 32 3.03 -1.24 1.35
CA LYS A 32 3.93 -0.70 0.33
C LYS A 32 3.11 -0.36 -0.91
N LEU A 33 3.27 0.86 -1.38
CA LEU A 33 2.72 1.34 -2.65
C LEU A 33 3.87 1.32 -3.67
N SER A 34 3.66 0.69 -4.82
CA SER A 34 4.66 0.63 -5.90
C SER A 34 4.05 1.19 -7.18
N PHE A 35 4.47 2.38 -7.59
CA PHE A 35 4.01 3.06 -8.80
C PHE A 35 4.91 2.67 -9.97
N HIS A 36 4.33 2.09 -11.03
CA HIS A 36 5.10 1.46 -12.11
C HIS A 36 5.25 2.39 -13.30
N HIS A 37 6.48 2.74 -13.67
CA HIS A 37 6.79 3.31 -14.98
C HIS A 37 6.85 2.20 -16.05
N SER A 38 7.34 1.03 -15.64
CA SER A 38 7.36 -0.20 -16.42
C SER A 38 7.34 -1.40 -15.46
N HIS A 39 7.47 -2.62 -15.99
CA HIS A 39 7.51 -3.83 -15.15
C HIS A 39 8.77 -3.94 -14.28
N THR A 40 9.85 -3.26 -14.64
CA THR A 40 11.14 -3.30 -13.92
C THR A 40 11.47 -2.00 -13.21
N ASP A 41 10.84 -0.90 -13.60
CA ASP A 41 11.06 0.43 -13.05
C ASP A 41 9.84 0.94 -12.28
N ARG A 42 10.07 1.28 -11.01
CA ARG A 42 9.02 1.67 -10.07
C ARG A 42 9.52 2.62 -9.01
N VAL A 43 8.66 3.56 -8.64
CA VAL A 43 8.82 4.39 -7.45
C VAL A 43 8.03 3.73 -6.31
N GLU A 44 8.70 3.48 -5.18
CA GLU A 44 8.12 2.72 -4.08
C GLU A 44 8.04 3.54 -2.81
N TYR A 45 6.93 3.40 -2.09
CA TYR A 45 6.65 4.05 -0.82
C TYR A 45 6.27 3.01 0.22
N TYR A 46 6.66 3.25 1.47
CA TYR A 46 6.06 2.54 2.61
C TYR A 46 5.06 3.46 3.30
N ALA A 47 3.94 2.87 3.71
CA ALA A 47 3.03 3.45 4.68
C ALA A 47 3.20 2.69 6.00
N ASP A 48 3.63 3.42 7.02
CA ASP A 48 3.88 2.93 8.37
C ASP A 48 2.88 3.60 9.32
N ARG A 49 2.21 2.84 10.19
CA ARG A 49 1.37 3.41 11.26
C ARG A 49 2.27 3.78 12.45
N PRO A 50 2.39 5.07 12.78
CA PRO A 50 3.05 5.51 14.01
C PRO A 50 2.29 5.00 15.24
N LYS A 51 2.97 4.82 16.38
CA LYS A 51 2.31 4.41 17.65
C LYS A 51 1.21 5.41 18.06
N ARG A 52 1.49 6.70 17.88
CA ARG A 52 0.60 7.84 18.13
C ARG A 52 0.13 8.42 16.80
N HIS A 53 -0.64 7.63 16.06
CA HIS A 53 -0.96 7.94 14.66
C HIS A 53 -1.81 9.21 14.51
N ARG A 54 -2.75 9.46 15.42
CA ARG A 54 -3.58 10.67 15.41
C ARG A 54 -2.74 11.93 15.63
N GLU A 55 -1.85 11.91 16.61
CA GLU A 55 -0.96 13.05 16.88
C GLU A 55 0.09 13.24 15.78
N ALA A 56 0.57 12.16 15.17
CA ALA A 56 1.47 12.23 14.03
C ALA A 56 0.78 12.90 12.84
N TYR A 57 -0.46 12.52 12.55
CA TYR A 57 -1.28 13.14 11.51
C TYR A 57 -1.58 14.61 11.82
N ALA A 58 -1.98 14.96 13.05
CA ALA A 58 -2.22 16.35 13.44
C ALA A 58 -0.99 17.26 13.25
N ARG A 59 0.23 16.73 13.42
CA ARG A 59 1.47 17.45 13.10
C ARG A 59 1.67 17.64 11.60
N GLN A 60 1.27 16.68 10.77
CA GLN A 60 1.26 16.84 9.31
C GLN A 60 0.26 17.92 8.91
N VAL A 61 -0.97 17.90 9.44
CA VAL A 61 -1.97 18.96 9.22
C VAL A 61 -1.40 20.34 9.58
N THR A 62 -0.83 20.49 10.78
CA THR A 62 -0.28 21.78 11.25
C THR A 62 0.80 22.34 10.32
N ARG A 63 1.66 21.49 9.74
CA ARG A 63 2.78 21.96 8.91
C ARG A 63 2.43 22.11 7.43
N SER A 64 1.42 21.40 6.94
CA SER A 64 1.24 21.15 5.50
C SER A 64 -0.16 21.50 4.97
N ALA A 65 -1.18 21.60 5.83
CA ALA A 65 -2.56 21.80 5.38
C ALA A 65 -2.78 23.11 4.62
N THR A 66 -2.15 24.21 5.04
CA THR A 66 -2.24 25.49 4.32
C THR A 66 -1.74 25.40 2.88
N GLY A 67 -0.76 24.54 2.60
CA GLY A 67 -0.20 24.34 1.27
C GLY A 67 -0.93 23.30 0.43
N MET A 68 -1.76 22.46 1.05
CA MET A 68 -2.47 21.35 0.40
C MET A 68 -3.90 21.22 0.95
N PRO A 69 -4.72 22.29 0.90
CA PRO A 69 -6.01 22.32 1.58
C PRO A 69 -6.95 21.21 1.10
N ASP A 70 -7.00 20.95 -0.21
CA ASP A 70 -7.91 19.94 -0.79
C ASP A 70 -7.53 18.52 -0.35
N HIS A 71 -6.23 18.21 -0.29
CA HIS A 71 -5.75 16.91 0.18
C HIS A 71 -6.18 16.63 1.63
N TYR A 72 -6.00 17.62 2.51
CA TYR A 72 -6.38 17.47 3.91
C TYR A 72 -7.89 17.52 4.11
N ALA A 73 -8.64 18.29 3.33
CA ALA A 73 -10.10 18.26 3.36
C ALA A 73 -10.64 16.86 3.01
N LEU A 74 -10.11 16.22 1.96
CA LEU A 74 -10.43 14.85 1.60
C LEU A 74 -10.03 13.85 2.70
N THR A 75 -8.86 14.02 3.29
CA THR A 75 -8.38 13.14 4.38
C THR A 75 -9.27 13.25 5.62
N GLU A 76 -9.67 14.47 6.01
CA GLU A 76 -10.63 14.69 7.11
C GLU A 76 -12.00 14.12 6.81
N GLN A 77 -12.51 14.25 5.57
CA GLN A 77 -13.76 13.64 5.16
C GLN A 77 -13.74 12.12 5.38
N VAL A 78 -12.68 11.43 4.93
CA VAL A 78 -12.52 9.98 5.14
C VAL A 78 -12.42 9.64 6.63
N LEU A 79 -11.65 10.40 7.41
CA LEU A 79 -11.53 10.15 8.86
C LEU A 79 -12.86 10.37 9.60
N SER A 80 -13.69 11.30 9.13
CA SER A 80 -15.01 11.57 9.73
C SER A 80 -16.02 10.43 9.50
N THR A 81 -15.90 9.72 8.37
CA THR A 81 -16.74 8.56 8.06
C THR A 81 -16.25 7.27 8.69
N CYS A 82 -14.98 7.22 9.12
CA CYS A 82 -14.28 6.04 9.63
C CYS A 82 -13.70 6.30 11.04
N PRO A 83 -14.54 6.38 12.09
CA PRO A 83 -14.09 6.77 13.44
C PRO A 83 -13.11 5.77 14.07
N TYR A 84 -13.21 4.49 13.67
CA TYR A 84 -12.34 3.40 14.09
C TYR A 84 -11.27 3.10 13.05
N SER A 85 -10.49 4.12 12.71
CA SER A 85 -9.45 4.04 11.70
C SER A 85 -8.04 4.23 12.24
N LEU A 86 -7.09 3.71 11.47
CA LEU A 86 -5.66 3.83 11.67
C LEU A 86 -5.04 4.62 10.53
N THR A 87 -4.39 5.73 10.87
CA THR A 87 -3.70 6.57 9.88
C THR A 87 -2.25 6.12 9.73
N TYR A 88 -1.84 5.84 8.50
CA TYR A 88 -0.49 5.46 8.14
C TYR A 88 0.18 6.62 7.41
N ARG A 89 1.41 6.91 7.82
CA ARG A 89 2.24 7.94 7.22
C ARG A 89 3.00 7.35 6.04
N VAL A 90 2.90 7.99 4.88
CA VAL A 90 3.57 7.58 3.65
C VAL A 90 4.95 8.23 3.57
N HIS A 91 5.96 7.44 3.21
CA HIS A 91 7.32 7.93 2.97
C HIS A 91 8.03 7.11 1.90
N LEU A 92 9.02 7.72 1.25
CA LEU A 92 9.77 7.07 0.18
C LEU A 92 10.50 5.82 0.72
N LYS A 93 10.50 4.74 -0.07
CA LYS A 93 11.23 3.52 0.29
C LYS A 93 12.72 3.83 0.40
N ARG A 94 13.35 3.36 1.49
CA ARG A 94 14.76 3.60 1.88
C ARG A 94 15.05 5.00 2.44
N ASP A 95 14.07 5.90 2.47
CA ASP A 95 14.18 7.19 3.15
C ASP A 95 12.96 7.41 4.06
N ASN A 96 13.13 7.07 5.34
CA ASN A 96 12.07 7.21 6.34
C ASN A 96 11.78 8.67 6.73
N ASN A 97 12.66 9.60 6.34
CA ASN A 97 12.54 11.03 6.62
C ASN A 97 11.85 11.77 5.47
N ALA A 98 11.92 11.24 4.25
CA ALA A 98 11.17 11.72 3.08
C ALA A 98 9.68 11.36 3.16
N THR A 99 8.97 11.98 4.10
CA THR A 99 7.52 11.86 4.23
C THR A 99 6.81 12.63 3.13
N ALA A 100 5.85 12.00 2.47
CA ALA A 100 4.98 12.64 1.48
C ALA A 100 3.67 13.05 2.16
N ASP A 101 3.51 14.35 2.43
CA ASP A 101 2.33 14.88 3.12
C ASP A 101 1.12 15.05 2.20
N ASN A 102 1.32 14.98 0.89
CA ASN A 102 0.26 14.79 -0.10
C ASN A 102 -0.11 13.31 -0.26
N ALA A 103 0.18 12.43 0.70
CA ALA A 103 -0.24 11.04 0.64
C ALA A 103 -0.53 10.44 2.01
N HIS A 104 -1.66 9.74 2.12
CA HIS A 104 -2.07 9.04 3.33
C HIS A 104 -2.66 7.68 3.00
N VAL A 105 -2.46 6.73 3.90
CA VAL A 105 -3.21 5.47 3.89
C VAL A 105 -4.00 5.39 5.19
N ILE A 106 -5.31 5.19 5.10
CA ILE A 106 -6.20 5.05 6.25
C ILE A 106 -6.81 3.66 6.19
N VAL A 107 -6.68 2.91 7.26
CA VAL A 107 -7.32 1.58 7.38
C VAL A 107 -8.48 1.70 8.35
N ASP A 108 -9.71 1.54 7.87
CA ASP A 108 -10.89 1.35 8.69
C ASP A 108 -10.89 -0.09 9.23
N THR A 109 -10.96 -0.21 10.54
CA THR A 109 -10.85 -1.49 11.25
C THR A 109 -12.20 -2.19 11.44
N GLU A 110 -13.31 -1.54 11.13
CA GLU A 110 -14.65 -2.14 11.20
C GLU A 110 -15.15 -2.59 9.82
N THR A 111 -14.81 -1.87 8.76
CA THR A 111 -15.33 -2.15 7.40
C THR A 111 -14.33 -2.84 6.49
N ASP A 112 -13.15 -3.21 7.01
CA ASP A 112 -12.04 -3.77 6.25
C ASP A 112 -11.58 -2.89 5.06
N LEU A 113 -11.84 -1.58 5.09
CA LEU A 113 -11.48 -0.65 4.02
C LEU A 113 -10.07 -0.09 4.22
N CYS A 114 -9.27 -0.12 3.17
CA CYS A 114 -8.01 0.60 3.06
C CYS A 114 -8.18 1.73 2.05
N HIS A 115 -8.20 2.95 2.57
CA HIS A 115 -8.24 4.18 1.78
C HIS A 115 -6.82 4.61 1.46
N VAL A 116 -6.51 4.78 0.17
CA VAL A 116 -5.26 5.34 -0.32
C VAL A 116 -5.59 6.71 -0.90
N ILE A 117 -5.03 7.75 -0.29
CA ILE A 117 -5.24 9.15 -0.69
C ILE A 117 -3.93 9.68 -1.26
N LEU A 118 -3.94 10.17 -2.51
CA LEU A 118 -2.77 10.66 -3.23
C LEU A 118 -3.07 12.03 -3.84
N SER A 119 -2.57 13.10 -3.25
CA SER A 119 -2.95 14.48 -3.57
C SER A 119 -4.48 14.64 -3.49
N GLY A 120 -5.19 14.85 -4.61
CA GLY A 120 -6.66 14.93 -4.63
C GLY A 120 -7.38 13.61 -4.89
N LEU A 121 -6.63 12.52 -5.14
CA LEU A 121 -7.17 11.22 -5.56
C LEU A 121 -7.52 10.34 -4.36
N HIS A 122 -8.68 9.67 -4.41
CA HIS A 122 -9.12 8.70 -3.42
C HIS A 122 -9.39 7.32 -4.02
N HIS A 123 -8.58 6.34 -3.61
CA HIS A 123 -8.84 4.94 -3.92
C HIS A 123 -9.24 4.17 -2.67
N GLN A 124 -10.31 3.37 -2.77
CA GLN A 124 -10.82 2.53 -1.69
C GLN A 124 -10.58 1.06 -2.02
N TRP A 125 -9.98 0.33 -1.09
CA TRP A 125 -9.68 -1.09 -1.25
C TRP A 125 -10.35 -1.88 -0.15
N VAL A 126 -11.32 -2.74 -0.50
CA VAL A 126 -11.85 -3.73 0.45
C VAL A 126 -10.78 -4.78 0.67
N LEU A 127 -10.17 -4.83 1.84
CA LEU A 127 -9.16 -5.85 2.15
C LEU A 127 -9.84 -7.14 2.60
N PRO A 128 -9.32 -8.33 2.25
CA PRO A 128 -9.75 -9.57 2.92
C PRO A 128 -9.53 -9.46 4.44
N SER A 129 -10.48 -9.91 5.26
CA SER A 129 -10.41 -9.73 6.72
C SER A 129 -9.12 -10.27 7.37
N ALA A 130 -8.56 -11.35 6.81
CA ALA A 130 -7.27 -11.88 7.28
C ALA A 130 -6.08 -10.92 7.01
N VAL A 131 -6.15 -10.09 5.98
CA VAL A 131 -5.18 -9.01 5.71
C VAL A 131 -5.32 -7.89 6.74
N CYS A 132 -6.56 -7.48 7.03
CA CYS A 132 -6.84 -6.48 8.07
C CYS A 132 -6.33 -6.95 9.43
N GLN A 133 -6.63 -8.19 9.81
CA GLN A 133 -6.11 -8.79 11.04
C GLN A 133 -4.58 -8.77 11.08
N ALA A 134 -3.91 -9.15 9.99
CA ALA A 134 -2.44 -9.09 9.92
C ALA A 134 -1.88 -7.65 10.08
N LEU A 135 -2.59 -6.64 9.56
CA LEU A 135 -2.25 -5.21 9.75
C LEU A 135 -2.39 -4.75 11.20
N LEU A 136 -3.37 -5.29 11.91
CA LEU A 136 -3.64 -4.99 13.32
C LEU A 136 -2.62 -5.67 14.24
N GLU A 137 -2.33 -6.95 14.01
CA GLU A 137 -1.43 -7.77 14.83
C GLU A 137 0.04 -7.37 14.69
N ARG A 138 0.50 -7.08 13.46
CA ARG A 138 1.89 -6.67 13.18
C ARG A 138 2.95 -7.66 13.64
N SER A 139 2.60 -8.94 13.67
CA SER A 139 3.40 -10.03 14.23
C SER A 139 4.56 -10.45 13.33
N GLY A 140 4.54 -10.08 12.04
CA GLY A 140 5.53 -10.50 11.06
C GLY A 140 6.84 -9.70 11.05
N PRO A 141 7.93 -10.28 10.50
CA PRO A 141 9.23 -9.61 10.45
C PRO A 141 9.23 -8.43 9.46
N ARG A 142 9.99 -7.37 9.79
CA ARG A 142 10.08 -6.17 8.93
C ARG A 142 10.99 -6.35 7.69
N LYS A 143 11.74 -7.45 7.56
CA LYS A 143 12.61 -7.69 6.41
C LYS A 143 12.48 -9.15 5.98
N GLY A 144 12.65 -9.42 4.69
CA GLY A 144 12.65 -10.78 4.13
C GLY A 144 11.27 -11.45 4.01
N ALA A 145 10.22 -10.94 4.65
CA ALA A 145 8.87 -11.46 4.47
C ALA A 145 8.26 -11.06 3.12
N ALA A 146 7.60 -12.03 2.48
CA ALA A 146 6.69 -11.77 1.38
C ALA A 146 5.44 -11.00 1.86
N ALA A 147 4.81 -10.28 0.94
CA ALA A 147 3.53 -9.63 1.21
C ALA A 147 2.43 -10.71 1.35
N CYS A 148 1.54 -10.55 2.33
CA CYS A 148 0.36 -11.39 2.50
C CYS A 148 -0.83 -10.92 1.64
N PHE A 149 -0.74 -9.72 1.06
CA PHE A 149 -1.64 -9.23 0.01
C PHE A 149 -0.80 -8.48 -1.02
N ASN A 150 -1.07 -8.69 -2.30
CA ASN A 150 -0.34 -8.05 -3.38
C ASN A 150 -1.23 -8.01 -4.62
N GLU A 151 -1.86 -6.87 -4.83
CA GLU A 151 -2.70 -6.62 -6.00
C GLU A 151 -2.14 -5.44 -6.79
N TYR A 152 -2.23 -5.56 -8.11
CA TYR A 152 -1.77 -4.56 -9.06
C TYR A 152 -2.97 -4.07 -9.88
N LEU A 153 -3.11 -2.75 -9.96
CA LEU A 153 -4.08 -2.10 -10.82
C LEU A 153 -3.36 -1.41 -11.96
N LYS A 154 -3.87 -1.57 -13.18
CA LYS A 154 -3.39 -0.83 -14.34
C LYS A 154 -4.04 0.55 -14.33
N ALA A 155 -3.33 1.53 -14.88
CA ALA A 155 -3.85 2.88 -15.06
C ALA A 155 -5.17 2.89 -15.83
N TYR A 156 -5.38 2.01 -16.82
CA TYR A 156 -6.66 1.89 -17.52
C TYR A 156 -7.83 1.50 -16.60
N ASP A 157 -7.58 0.78 -15.51
CA ASP A 157 -8.63 0.26 -14.63
C ASP A 157 -9.22 1.37 -13.73
N HIS A 158 -8.52 2.50 -13.57
CA HIS A 158 -8.94 3.59 -12.68
C HIS A 158 -8.73 4.99 -13.27
N ASP A 159 -8.01 5.12 -14.38
CA ASP A 159 -7.66 6.37 -15.07
C ASP A 159 -7.09 7.47 -14.16
N TRP A 160 -6.49 7.08 -13.03
CA TRP A 160 -6.08 7.96 -11.93
C TRP A 160 -7.21 8.89 -11.43
N GLN A 161 -8.44 8.37 -11.41
CA GLN A 161 -9.65 8.97 -10.84
C GLN A 161 -10.11 8.17 -9.61
N ASP A 162 -11.01 8.76 -8.83
CA ASP A 162 -11.55 8.11 -7.64
C ASP A 162 -12.15 6.75 -7.97
N ALA A 163 -11.78 5.73 -7.19
CA ALA A 163 -12.10 4.35 -7.51
C ALA A 163 -12.28 3.49 -6.26
N THR A 164 -13.12 2.46 -6.36
CA THR A 164 -13.33 1.47 -5.31
C THR A 164 -13.08 0.07 -5.87
N PHE A 165 -12.29 -0.72 -5.14
CA PHE A 165 -11.92 -2.08 -5.51
C PHE A 165 -12.46 -3.05 -4.45
N GLY A 166 -13.29 -3.98 -4.90
CA GLY A 166 -13.87 -5.05 -4.11
C GLY A 166 -13.08 -6.35 -4.20
N LEU A 167 -13.48 -7.32 -3.40
CA LEU A 167 -12.84 -8.64 -3.35
C LEU A 167 -12.86 -9.39 -4.69
N THR A 168 -13.86 -9.12 -5.54
CA THR A 168 -14.02 -9.74 -6.87
C THR A 168 -13.05 -9.19 -7.91
N ASP A 169 -12.46 -8.03 -7.66
CA ASP A 169 -11.55 -7.36 -8.60
C ASP A 169 -10.11 -7.89 -8.48
N TYR A 170 -9.83 -8.68 -7.44
CA TYR A 170 -8.50 -9.14 -7.10
C TYR A 170 -8.12 -10.44 -7.80
N ARG A 171 -6.87 -10.50 -8.28
CA ARG A 171 -6.38 -11.66 -9.01
C ARG A 171 -6.04 -12.82 -8.10
N GLU A 172 -5.46 -12.55 -6.93
CA GLU A 172 -4.93 -13.59 -6.03
C GLU A 172 -5.47 -13.49 -4.59
N GLY A 173 -5.91 -12.32 -4.12
CA GLY A 173 -6.48 -12.16 -2.79
C GLY A 173 -5.47 -12.36 -1.64
N TYR A 174 -5.92 -12.92 -0.51
CA TYR A 174 -5.07 -13.14 0.68
C TYR A 174 -4.13 -14.34 0.51
N ARG A 175 -2.86 -14.16 0.88
CA ARG A 175 -1.81 -15.18 0.83
C ARG A 175 -1.33 -15.50 2.24
N THR A 176 -1.63 -16.71 2.72
CA THR A 176 -1.14 -17.17 4.03
C THR A 176 0.39 -17.20 4.05
N PRO A 177 1.05 -16.56 5.05
CA PRO A 177 2.49 -16.66 5.23
C PRO A 177 2.86 -18.12 5.50
N GLY A 178 3.46 -18.80 4.53
CA GLY A 178 3.77 -20.23 4.60
C GLY A 178 3.64 -20.95 3.26
N LYS A 179 2.84 -20.42 2.33
CA LYS A 179 2.81 -20.85 0.92
C LYS A 179 3.64 -19.93 0.01
N ALA A 180 4.78 -19.44 0.50
CA ALA A 180 5.81 -18.99 -0.45
C ALA A 180 6.12 -20.22 -1.30
N ARG A 181 5.93 -20.11 -2.63
CA ARG A 181 6.20 -21.19 -3.58
C ARG A 181 7.49 -21.88 -3.15
N ALA A 182 7.40 -23.14 -2.72
CA ALA A 182 8.56 -24.01 -2.74
C ALA A 182 9.02 -23.95 -4.19
N ASN A 183 10.15 -23.28 -4.43
CA ASN A 183 10.82 -23.40 -5.71
C ASN A 183 10.93 -24.89 -5.94
N TYR A 184 10.35 -25.39 -7.02
CA TYR A 184 10.71 -26.70 -7.54
C TYR A 184 12.21 -26.62 -7.79
N VAL A 185 12.99 -27.06 -6.81
CA VAL A 185 14.33 -27.55 -7.04
C VAL A 185 14.08 -28.85 -7.78
N THR A 186 14.13 -28.80 -9.11
CA THR A 186 14.41 -29.99 -9.89
C THR A 186 15.75 -30.49 -9.40
N ASP A 187 15.71 -31.51 -8.56
CA ASP A 187 16.87 -32.28 -8.15
C ASP A 187 17.40 -33.02 -9.38
N PRO A 188 18.63 -32.76 -9.85
CA PRO A 188 19.22 -33.47 -10.98
C PRO A 188 19.96 -34.73 -10.50
N SER A 189 19.39 -35.46 -9.53
CA SER A 189 19.96 -36.71 -9.03
C SER A 189 18.91 -37.82 -8.91
N SER A 190 18.59 -38.43 -10.03
CA SER A 190 18.11 -39.82 -10.10
C SER A 190 18.14 -40.29 -11.56
N GLU A 191 19.35 -40.40 -12.10
CA GLU A 191 19.62 -41.44 -13.09
C GLU A 191 20.04 -42.72 -12.35
N ASP A 192 19.59 -43.83 -12.93
CA ASP A 192 20.01 -45.23 -12.73
C ASP A 192 19.61 -45.95 -11.43
N ASP A 193 18.53 -46.74 -11.51
CA ASP A 193 18.66 -48.19 -11.72
C ASP A 193 17.29 -48.90 -11.62
N ALA A 194 16.94 -49.68 -12.66
CA ALA A 194 16.46 -51.06 -12.57
C ALA A 194 15.58 -51.45 -13.77
N LEU A 195 16.19 -52.22 -14.68
CA LEU A 195 15.54 -53.19 -15.55
C LEU A 195 14.59 -54.10 -14.76
N MET A 196 13.46 -54.50 -15.38
CA MET A 196 12.89 -55.85 -15.44
C MET A 196 11.35 -55.79 -15.60
N PHE A 197 10.90 -56.01 -16.84
CA PHE A 197 9.89 -56.97 -17.32
C PHE A 197 9.19 -56.45 -18.57
#